data_AF-A0A2P1QSS8-F1
#
_entry.id   AF-A0A2P1QSS8-F1
#
_cell.length_a   1.000
_cell.length_b   1.000
_cell.length_c   1.000
_cell.angle_alpha   90.00
_cell.angle_beta   90.00
_cell.angle_gamma   90.00
#
_symmetry.space_group_name_H-M   'P 1'
#
loop_
_entity.id
_entity.type
_entity.pdbx_description
1 polymer ?
#
loop_
_entity_poly.entity_id
_entity_poly.type
_entity_poly.pdbx_seq_one_letter_code
_entity_poly.pdbx_strand_id
1 'polypeptide(L)'
;MEIKCKRNIFLFSLSILCTFVFDCGVAVTPRFTAKIPPKTETEVFRLNLLYGEVEKLYGVNVGLYNHAADLIGAQIGLLNTVHDPIGVQIGAINGVIAVHDIQTGLKIGLFNFGFILESNNPVDYLPKYRKISASVGLVNMMSGKLKLGLFNMGNDINLGIVNLHSDSKWTISIGAVNIGDEGNLQIGIVNYCPNNTIPVMIIANYCSKRSQPKPKINWETQPNAATESKKQAESTTDKGKSFKN
;
A
#
# COMPACT_ATOMS: atom_id res chain seq x y z
N MET A 1 -41.27 -7.83 -35.50
CA MET A 1 -42.39 -8.00 -34.56
C MET A 1 -42.89 -6.60 -34.24
N GLU A 2 -44.11 -6.26 -34.67
CA GLU A 2 -44.66 -4.90 -34.53
C GLU A 2 -44.82 -4.53 -33.05
N ILE A 3 -44.36 -3.32 -32.68
CA ILE A 3 -44.55 -2.74 -31.35
C ILE A 3 -45.47 -1.54 -31.52
N LYS A 4 -46.72 -1.66 -31.07
CA LYS A 4 -47.66 -0.54 -30.94
C LYS A 4 -47.35 0.22 -29.65
N CYS A 5 -46.76 1.40 -29.78
CA CYS A 5 -46.55 2.33 -28.67
C CYS A 5 -47.74 3.31 -28.60
N LYS A 6 -48.56 3.22 -27.54
CA LYS A 6 -49.68 4.15 -27.31
C LYS A 6 -49.17 5.34 -26.49
N ARG A 7 -49.10 6.49 -27.15
CA ARG A 7 -48.67 7.79 -26.61
C ARG A 7 -49.71 8.34 -25.65
N ASN A 8 -49.36 8.56 -24.38
CA ASN A 8 -50.10 9.46 -23.49
C ASN A 8 -49.16 10.56 -22.98
N ILE A 9 -49.53 11.79 -23.34
CA ILE A 9 -48.94 13.05 -22.89
C ILE A 9 -49.64 13.44 -21.59
N PHE A 10 -48.90 13.69 -20.51
CA PHE A 10 -49.34 14.63 -19.49
C PHE A 10 -48.13 15.41 -18.93
N LEU A 11 -48.32 16.72 -18.87
CA LEU A 11 -47.37 17.80 -18.59
C LEU A 11 -47.10 17.99 -17.08
N PHE A 12 -46.13 18.87 -16.80
CA PHE A 12 -45.66 19.45 -15.53
C PHE A 12 -44.65 18.60 -14.74
N SER A 13 -43.34 18.90 -14.82
CA SER A 13 -42.60 20.05 -14.29
C SER A 13 -42.17 19.85 -12.82
N LEU A 14 -40.85 19.72 -12.70
CA LEU A 14 -39.98 20.06 -11.57
C LEU A 14 -39.71 19.02 -10.47
N SER A 15 -38.42 18.64 -10.46
CA SER A 15 -37.61 18.27 -9.30
C SER A 15 -37.63 16.83 -8.80
N ILE A 16 -36.90 15.99 -9.53
CA ILE A 16 -35.69 15.30 -9.01
C ILE A 16 -35.89 14.62 -7.64
N LEU A 17 -36.61 13.49 -7.62
CA LEU A 17 -36.30 12.38 -6.71
C LEU A 17 -37.08 11.12 -7.12
N CYS A 18 -36.35 10.02 -7.30
CA CYS A 18 -36.78 8.66 -6.98
C CYS A 18 -37.64 7.78 -7.90
N THR A 19 -37.95 8.10 -9.16
CA THR A 19 -38.66 7.09 -9.99
C THR A 19 -38.23 7.07 -11.46
N PHE A 20 -36.95 6.78 -11.72
CA PHE A 20 -36.63 5.99 -12.92
C PHE A 20 -37.01 4.54 -12.62
N VAL A 21 -38.31 4.29 -12.82
CA VAL A 21 -38.91 2.97 -12.95
C VAL A 21 -38.21 2.27 -14.12
N PHE A 22 -37.22 1.46 -13.79
CA PHE A 22 -36.68 0.44 -14.69
C PHE A 22 -37.66 -0.74 -14.73
N ASP A 23 -38.84 -0.55 -15.33
CA ASP A 23 -39.76 -1.66 -15.69
C ASP A 23 -39.48 -2.24 -17.09
N CYS A 24 -38.32 -1.94 -17.65
CA CYS A 24 -37.67 -2.79 -18.65
C CYS A 24 -36.32 -3.21 -18.08
N GLY A 25 -36.31 -4.34 -17.37
CA GLY A 25 -35.09 -5.06 -17.04
C GLY A 25 -34.34 -5.42 -18.32
N VAL A 26 -33.36 -4.58 -18.69
CA VAL A 26 -32.33 -4.93 -19.66
C VAL A 26 -31.34 -5.84 -18.96
N ALA A 27 -31.74 -7.09 -18.73
CA ALA A 27 -30.86 -8.15 -18.31
C ALA A 27 -30.26 -8.83 -19.56
N VAL A 28 -29.42 -8.14 -20.33
CA VAL A 28 -28.60 -8.77 -21.38
C VAL A 28 -27.32 -7.96 -21.56
N THR A 29 -26.27 -8.28 -20.81
CA THR A 29 -24.92 -7.80 -21.16
C THR A 29 -24.30 -8.75 -22.17
N PRO A 30 -24.13 -8.39 -23.45
CA PRO A 30 -23.34 -9.20 -24.37
C PRO A 30 -21.89 -9.21 -23.88
N ARG A 31 -21.38 -10.38 -23.47
CA ARG A 31 -19.96 -10.59 -23.19
C ARG A 31 -19.28 -10.89 -24.53
N PHE A 32 -18.28 -10.09 -24.89
CA PHE A 32 -17.43 -10.38 -26.05
C PHE A 32 -16.06 -10.83 -25.56
N THR A 33 -15.75 -12.11 -25.76
CA THR A 33 -14.53 -12.75 -25.27
C THR A 33 -13.84 -13.49 -26.41
N ALA A 34 -12.54 -13.30 -26.57
CA ALA A 34 -11.70 -14.09 -27.47
C ALA A 34 -10.78 -15.01 -26.66
N LYS A 35 -10.87 -16.33 -26.88
CA LYS A 35 -10.07 -17.37 -26.22
C LYS A 35 -9.06 -17.98 -27.18
N ILE A 36 -7.81 -18.12 -26.76
CA ILE A 36 -6.75 -18.76 -27.55
C ILE A 36 -5.85 -19.58 -26.61
N PRO A 37 -5.74 -20.91 -26.77
CA PRO A 37 -6.54 -21.83 -27.59
C PRO A 37 -7.99 -22.02 -27.06
N PRO A 38 -8.96 -22.41 -27.90
CA PRO A 38 -10.39 -22.49 -27.54
C PRO A 38 -10.74 -23.51 -26.45
N LYS A 39 -9.81 -24.39 -26.06
CA LYS A 39 -9.98 -25.40 -24.99
C LYS A 39 -9.35 -25.00 -23.66
N THR A 40 -8.78 -23.80 -23.55
CA THR A 40 -8.15 -23.32 -22.31
C THR A 40 -9.01 -22.25 -21.66
N GLU A 41 -8.80 -22.02 -20.36
CA GLU A 41 -9.41 -20.91 -19.61
C GLU A 41 -8.70 -19.58 -19.85
N THR A 42 -7.79 -19.53 -20.82
CA THR A 42 -7.03 -18.34 -21.20
C THR A 42 -7.83 -17.45 -22.15
N GLU A 43 -8.11 -16.22 -21.70
CA GLU A 43 -8.75 -15.18 -22.49
C GLU A 43 -7.72 -14.13 -22.94
N VAL A 44 -7.77 -13.69 -24.20
CA VAL A 44 -6.83 -12.71 -24.78
C VAL A 44 -7.44 -11.31 -24.88
N PHE A 45 -8.74 -11.25 -25.14
CA PHE A 45 -9.49 -10.01 -25.12
C PHE A 45 -10.83 -10.25 -24.48
N ARG A 46 -11.23 -9.33 -23.59
CA ARG A 46 -12.51 -9.37 -22.93
C ARG A 46 -13.12 -7.99 -22.80
N LEU A 47 -14.37 -7.88 -23.21
CA LEU A 47 -15.22 -6.72 -22.96
C LEU A 47 -16.42 -7.16 -22.11
N ASN A 48 -16.52 -6.60 -20.89
CA ASN A 48 -17.66 -6.80 -19.99
C ASN A 48 -18.32 -5.45 -19.71
N LEU A 49 -19.65 -5.40 -19.76
CA LEU A 49 -20.35 -4.16 -19.43
C LEU A 49 -20.35 -3.88 -17.92
N LEU A 50 -20.68 -4.89 -17.10
CA LEU A 50 -20.86 -4.73 -15.65
C LEU A 50 -19.82 -5.51 -14.84
N TYR A 51 -19.73 -6.83 -15.07
CA TYR A 51 -18.91 -7.74 -14.28
C TYR A 51 -18.15 -8.72 -15.18
N GLY A 52 -16.83 -8.83 -14.97
CA GLY A 52 -15.97 -9.78 -15.64
C GLY A 52 -15.03 -10.49 -14.67
N GLU A 53 -15.16 -11.81 -14.57
CA GLU A 53 -14.27 -12.69 -13.79
C GLU A 53 -13.65 -13.74 -14.69
N VAL A 54 -12.32 -13.85 -14.69
CA VAL A 54 -11.54 -14.78 -15.50
C VAL A 54 -10.45 -15.40 -14.65
N GLU A 55 -10.16 -16.68 -14.85
CA GLU A 55 -9.04 -17.30 -14.15
C GLU A 55 -7.72 -16.79 -14.72
N LYS A 56 -7.51 -16.92 -16.03
CA LYS A 56 -6.27 -16.54 -16.71
C LYS A 56 -6.51 -15.56 -17.85
N LEU A 57 -6.03 -14.32 -17.72
CA LEU A 57 -6.10 -13.32 -18.77
C LEU A 57 -4.71 -13.04 -19.36
N TYR A 58 -4.57 -13.24 -20.67
CA TYR A 58 -3.37 -12.95 -21.44
C TYR A 58 -3.69 -11.92 -22.52
N GLY A 59 -3.91 -10.67 -22.10
CA GLY A 59 -4.19 -9.55 -23.00
C GLY A 59 -5.02 -8.47 -22.32
N VAL A 60 -6.11 -8.01 -22.93
CA VAL A 60 -6.84 -6.81 -22.47
C VAL A 60 -8.23 -7.16 -21.94
N ASN A 61 -8.56 -6.72 -20.73
CA ASN A 61 -9.91 -6.80 -20.16
C ASN A 61 -10.45 -5.41 -19.87
N VAL A 62 -11.59 -5.08 -20.45
CA VAL A 62 -12.26 -3.78 -20.32
C VAL A 62 -13.65 -3.99 -19.73
N GLY A 63 -13.98 -3.24 -18.68
CA GLY A 63 -15.30 -3.29 -18.06
C GLY A 63 -15.41 -2.52 -16.76
N LEU A 64 -16.63 -2.34 -16.21
CA LEU A 64 -16.80 -1.60 -14.96
C LEU A 64 -16.13 -2.30 -13.77
N TYR A 65 -16.39 -3.60 -13.60
CA TYR A 65 -15.72 -4.44 -12.62
C TYR A 65 -14.98 -5.57 -13.34
N ASN A 66 -13.66 -5.61 -13.13
CA ASN A 66 -12.78 -6.63 -13.66
C ASN A 66 -12.11 -7.39 -12.52
N HIS A 67 -12.19 -8.72 -12.57
CA HIS A 67 -11.50 -9.64 -11.68
C HIS A 67 -10.73 -10.67 -12.50
N ALA A 68 -9.46 -10.89 -12.15
CA ALA A 68 -8.66 -11.98 -12.72
C ALA A 68 -7.85 -12.69 -11.64
N ALA A 69 -7.67 -14.01 -11.72
CA ALA A 69 -6.69 -14.66 -10.85
C ALA A 69 -5.27 -14.32 -11.35
N ASP A 70 -4.96 -14.71 -12.58
CA ASP A 70 -3.69 -14.39 -13.25
C ASP A 70 -3.91 -13.38 -14.38
N LEU A 71 -3.06 -12.35 -14.42
CA LEU A 71 -3.08 -11.34 -15.48
C LEU A 71 -1.70 -11.20 -16.12
N ILE A 72 -1.63 -11.41 -17.43
CA ILE A 72 -0.54 -10.94 -18.28
C ILE A 72 -1.12 -9.99 -19.31
N GLY A 73 -1.04 -8.68 -19.07
CA GLY A 73 -1.59 -7.69 -20.00
C GLY A 73 -2.14 -6.43 -19.35
N ALA A 74 -3.35 -6.01 -19.72
CA ALA A 74 -3.95 -4.76 -19.26
C ALA A 74 -5.41 -4.92 -18.79
N GLN A 75 -5.76 -4.24 -17.71
CA GLN A 75 -7.15 -4.08 -17.27
C GLN A 75 -7.54 -2.59 -17.27
N ILE A 76 -8.70 -2.28 -17.83
CA ILE A 76 -9.26 -0.93 -17.87
C ILE A 76 -10.68 -0.99 -17.33
N GLY A 77 -10.94 -0.28 -16.23
CA GLY A 77 -12.23 -0.35 -15.57
C GLY A 77 -12.44 0.63 -14.45
N LEU A 78 -13.62 0.60 -13.81
CA LEU A 78 -13.83 1.39 -12.60
C LEU A 78 -13.15 0.70 -11.41
N LEU A 79 -13.34 -0.62 -11.30
CA LEU A 79 -12.80 -1.48 -10.27
C LEU A 79 -12.03 -2.62 -10.92
N ASN A 80 -10.73 -2.72 -10.65
CA ASN A 80 -9.88 -3.80 -11.14
C ASN A 80 -9.32 -4.56 -9.94
N THR A 81 -9.42 -5.88 -9.94
CA THR A 81 -8.86 -6.76 -8.91
C THR A 81 -8.12 -7.91 -9.56
N VAL A 82 -6.92 -8.21 -9.08
CA VAL A 82 -6.15 -9.34 -9.59
C VAL A 82 -5.28 -9.99 -8.52
N HIS A 83 -5.06 -11.31 -8.59
CA HIS A 83 -4.15 -11.95 -7.65
C HIS A 83 -2.70 -11.73 -8.05
N ASP A 84 -2.29 -12.23 -9.23
CA ASP A 84 -0.90 -12.20 -9.68
C ASP A 84 -0.76 -11.46 -11.03
N PRO A 85 -0.56 -10.12 -11.01
CA PRO A 85 -0.42 -9.33 -12.22
C PRO A 85 1.01 -9.21 -12.72
N ILE A 86 1.14 -9.42 -14.02
CA ILE A 86 2.21 -8.96 -14.91
C ILE A 86 1.56 -8.00 -15.92
N GLY A 87 1.44 -6.72 -15.59
CA GLY A 87 0.64 -5.85 -16.44
C GLY A 87 0.33 -4.44 -15.96
N VAL A 88 -0.64 -3.83 -16.64
CA VAL A 88 -1.12 -2.47 -16.37
C VAL A 88 -2.57 -2.53 -15.89
N GLN A 89 -2.90 -1.79 -14.83
CA GLN A 89 -4.28 -1.59 -14.37
C GLN A 89 -4.61 -0.11 -14.39
N ILE A 90 -5.69 0.25 -15.08
CA ILE A 90 -6.17 1.62 -15.17
C ILE A 90 -7.61 1.64 -14.67
N GLY A 91 -7.86 2.40 -13.61
CA GLY A 91 -9.21 2.50 -13.06
C GLY A 91 -9.34 3.38 -11.83
N ALA A 92 -10.56 3.63 -11.36
CA ALA A 92 -10.74 4.42 -10.14
C ALA A 92 -10.15 3.68 -8.93
N ILE A 93 -10.34 2.37 -8.86
CA ILE A 93 -9.79 1.50 -7.82
C ILE A 93 -9.06 0.33 -8.46
N ASN A 94 -7.80 0.12 -8.09
CA ASN A 94 -7.01 -1.04 -8.51
C ASN A 94 -6.51 -1.81 -7.28
N GLY A 95 -6.91 -3.07 -7.16
CA GLY A 95 -6.56 -3.97 -6.06
C GLY A 95 -5.70 -5.13 -6.54
N VAL A 96 -4.67 -5.46 -5.76
CA VAL A 96 -3.90 -6.69 -5.98
C VAL A 96 -3.85 -7.49 -4.69
N ILE A 97 -4.12 -8.79 -4.80
CA ILE A 97 -4.01 -9.74 -3.69
C ILE A 97 -2.99 -10.79 -4.11
N ALA A 98 -1.72 -10.54 -3.82
CA ALA A 98 -0.70 -11.51 -4.18
C ALA A 98 -0.76 -12.71 -3.25
N VAL A 99 -0.99 -13.86 -3.87
CA VAL A 99 -0.81 -15.17 -3.28
C VAL A 99 0.60 -15.69 -3.63
N HIS A 100 1.14 -15.29 -4.79
CA HIS A 100 2.50 -15.60 -5.20
C HIS A 100 3.41 -14.35 -5.20
N ASP A 101 4.73 -14.55 -5.05
CA ASP A 101 5.71 -13.45 -4.96
C ASP A 101 5.96 -12.69 -6.29
N ILE A 102 5.27 -13.05 -7.38
CA ILE A 102 5.47 -12.47 -8.71
C ILE A 102 4.44 -11.36 -8.96
N GLN A 103 4.84 -10.12 -8.69
CA GLN A 103 4.04 -8.94 -9.03
C GLN A 103 4.88 -7.94 -9.82
N THR A 104 4.59 -7.82 -11.12
CA THR A 104 5.21 -6.80 -11.98
C THR A 104 4.13 -5.96 -12.63
N GLY A 105 4.13 -4.65 -12.41
CA GLY A 105 3.10 -3.87 -13.09
C GLY A 105 2.98 -2.41 -12.72
N LEU A 106 2.11 -1.73 -13.47
CA LEU A 106 1.78 -0.32 -13.30
C LEU A 106 0.30 -0.19 -12.95
N LYS A 107 0.00 0.52 -11.86
CA LYS A 107 -1.37 0.87 -11.47
C LYS A 107 -1.57 2.36 -11.63
N ILE A 108 -2.61 2.76 -12.35
CA ILE A 108 -3.00 4.16 -12.53
C ILE A 108 -4.45 4.27 -12.06
N GLY A 109 -4.69 5.07 -11.02
CA GLY A 109 -6.03 5.19 -10.48
C GLY A 109 -6.19 6.19 -9.35
N LEU A 110 -7.41 6.36 -8.83
CA LEU A 110 -7.60 7.20 -7.66
C LEU A 110 -7.08 6.50 -6.40
N PHE A 111 -7.41 5.21 -6.27
CA PHE A 111 -7.03 4.38 -5.14
C PHE A 111 -6.34 3.10 -5.62
N ASN A 112 -5.10 2.90 -5.20
CA ASN A 112 -4.34 1.70 -5.52
C ASN A 112 -4.03 0.92 -4.24
N PHE A 113 -4.40 -0.35 -4.19
CA PHE A 113 -4.19 -1.25 -3.05
C PHE A 113 -3.31 -2.43 -3.44
N GLY A 114 -2.51 -2.91 -2.49
CA GLY A 114 -1.74 -4.14 -2.62
C GLY A 114 -1.71 -4.89 -1.30
N PHE A 115 -2.20 -6.12 -1.31
CA PHE A 115 -2.16 -7.02 -0.17
C PHE A 115 -1.29 -8.22 -0.55
N ILE A 116 -0.51 -8.70 0.41
CA ILE A 116 0.28 -9.93 0.28
C ILE A 116 -0.29 -10.88 1.32
N LEU A 117 -0.80 -12.03 0.87
CA LEU A 117 -1.23 -13.09 1.77
C LEU A 117 -0.08 -14.07 1.91
N GLU A 118 0.54 -14.09 3.08
CA GLU A 118 1.55 -15.10 3.42
C GLU A 118 0.85 -16.46 3.52
N SER A 119 1.19 -17.40 2.64
CA SER A 119 0.68 -18.77 2.72
C SER A 119 1.37 -19.51 3.87
N ASN A 120 0.60 -20.12 4.78
CA ASN A 120 1.12 -20.87 5.93
C ASN A 120 1.88 -22.16 5.56
N ASN A 121 1.99 -22.51 4.27
CA ASN A 121 2.76 -23.65 3.83
C ASN A 121 4.19 -23.20 3.47
N PRO A 122 5.23 -23.65 4.20
CA PRO A 122 6.61 -23.37 3.86
C PRO A 122 6.98 -24.13 2.57
N VAL A 123 6.83 -23.49 1.43
CA VAL A 123 7.35 -24.03 0.16
C VAL A 123 8.78 -23.51 0.00
N ASP A 124 9.72 -24.18 0.66
CA ASP A 124 11.14 -23.84 0.81
C ASP A 124 11.98 -23.85 -0.50
N TYR A 125 11.36 -23.86 -1.67
CA TYR A 125 12.06 -23.97 -2.97
C TYR A 125 11.64 -22.95 -4.03
N LEU A 126 10.77 -21.99 -3.71
CA LEU A 126 10.44 -20.92 -4.66
C LEU A 126 11.56 -19.86 -4.63
N PRO A 127 12.23 -19.56 -5.76
CA PRO A 127 13.23 -18.51 -5.78
C PRO A 127 12.54 -17.21 -5.36
N LYS A 128 13.14 -16.48 -4.43
CA LYS A 128 12.63 -15.19 -3.92
C LYS A 128 12.33 -14.24 -5.08
N TYR A 129 11.07 -14.20 -5.53
CA TYR A 129 10.70 -13.46 -6.72
C TYR A 129 10.56 -11.96 -6.43
N ARG A 130 10.75 -11.15 -7.46
CA ARG A 130 10.94 -9.70 -7.34
C ARG A 130 9.60 -8.99 -7.58
N LYS A 131 8.98 -8.44 -6.53
CA LYS A 131 7.93 -7.42 -6.69
C LYS A 131 8.54 -6.19 -7.35
N ILE A 132 8.14 -5.87 -8.59
CA ILE A 132 8.54 -4.66 -9.32
C ILE A 132 7.27 -3.98 -9.81
N SER A 133 6.63 -3.23 -8.92
CA SER A 133 5.40 -2.51 -9.26
C SER A 133 5.50 -1.02 -8.96
N ALA A 134 4.88 -0.24 -9.83
CA ALA A 134 4.70 1.19 -9.69
C ALA A 134 3.21 1.52 -9.60
N SER A 135 2.87 2.55 -8.85
CA SER A 135 1.49 3.02 -8.71
C SER A 135 1.44 4.53 -8.71
N VAL A 136 0.48 5.06 -9.47
CA VAL A 136 0.19 6.49 -9.60
C VAL A 136 -1.26 6.69 -9.23
N GLY A 137 -1.52 7.56 -8.25
CA GLY A 137 -2.88 7.84 -7.81
C GLY A 137 -3.01 8.83 -6.68
N LEU A 138 -4.23 9.12 -6.24
CA LEU A 138 -4.42 10.00 -5.08
C LEU A 138 -3.94 9.28 -3.81
N VAL A 139 -4.31 8.01 -3.67
CA VAL A 139 -3.99 7.16 -2.53
C VAL A 139 -3.36 5.86 -3.02
N ASN A 140 -2.17 5.55 -2.51
CA ASN A 140 -1.44 4.32 -2.83
C ASN A 140 -1.09 3.58 -1.54
N MET A 141 -1.72 2.44 -1.29
CA MET A 141 -1.55 1.64 -0.08
C MET A 141 -0.92 0.29 -0.44
N MET A 142 0.35 0.09 -0.04
CA MET A 142 1.10 -1.16 -0.23
C MET A 142 1.10 -1.67 -1.70
N SER A 143 0.85 -0.76 -2.64
CA SER A 143 0.48 -1.03 -4.02
C SER A 143 1.65 -1.31 -4.97
N GLY A 144 2.88 -1.23 -4.47
CA GLY A 144 4.09 -1.50 -5.22
C GLY A 144 5.34 -0.94 -4.55
N LYS A 145 6.47 -1.07 -5.24
CA LYS A 145 7.75 -0.49 -4.81
C LYS A 145 7.81 1.02 -5.03
N LEU A 146 7.24 1.50 -6.13
CA LEU A 146 7.17 2.92 -6.41
C LEU A 146 5.72 3.41 -6.26
N LYS A 147 5.53 4.46 -5.47
CA LYS A 147 4.23 5.06 -5.20
C LYS A 147 4.31 6.56 -5.44
N LEU A 148 3.50 7.07 -6.36
CA LEU A 148 3.35 8.48 -6.68
C LEU A 148 1.92 8.91 -6.37
N GLY A 149 1.74 9.85 -5.45
CA GLY A 149 0.40 10.28 -5.09
C GLY A 149 0.31 11.36 -4.05
N LEU A 150 -0.91 11.68 -3.60
CA LEU A 150 -1.09 12.60 -2.48
C LEU A 150 -0.76 11.89 -1.16
N PHE A 151 -1.26 10.67 -1.01
CA PHE A 151 -1.06 9.83 0.17
C PHE A 151 -0.45 8.49 -0.24
N ASN A 152 0.73 8.18 0.28
CA ASN A 152 1.38 6.90 0.07
C ASN A 152 1.56 6.19 1.41
N MET A 153 1.22 4.90 1.45
CA MET A 153 1.41 4.05 2.62
C MET A 153 2.19 2.79 2.26
N GLY A 154 3.25 2.50 2.99
CA GLY A 154 4.11 1.34 2.84
C GLY A 154 5.57 1.71 2.52
N ASN A 155 6.40 0.68 2.42
CA ASN A 155 7.86 0.83 2.33
C ASN A 155 8.33 1.03 0.87
N ASP A 156 9.64 1.01 0.61
CA ASP A 156 10.27 1.21 -0.71
C ASP A 156 10.36 2.69 -1.13
N ILE A 157 9.77 3.13 -2.24
CA ILE A 157 9.89 4.51 -2.77
C ILE A 157 8.52 5.18 -2.77
N ASN A 158 8.42 6.26 -2.01
CA ASN A 158 7.23 7.09 -1.88
C ASN A 158 7.53 8.51 -2.37
N LEU A 159 6.74 9.00 -3.33
CA LEU A 159 6.74 10.39 -3.77
C LEU A 159 5.34 10.95 -3.63
N GLY A 160 5.15 11.91 -2.73
CA GLY A 160 3.81 12.44 -2.48
C GLY A 160 3.73 13.56 -1.47
N ILE A 161 2.52 13.98 -1.10
CA ILE A 161 2.36 15.02 -0.08
C ILE A 161 2.58 14.41 1.31
N VAL A 162 1.91 13.29 1.58
CA VAL A 162 1.99 12.56 2.84
C VAL A 162 2.47 11.14 2.56
N ASN A 163 3.56 10.74 3.20
CA ASN A 163 4.12 9.40 3.09
C ASN A 163 4.20 8.74 4.47
N LEU A 164 3.60 7.56 4.60
CA LEU A 164 3.55 6.78 5.83
C LEU A 164 4.23 5.42 5.62
N HIS A 165 5.13 5.03 6.50
CA HIS A 165 5.73 3.69 6.51
C HIS A 165 6.07 3.26 7.94
N SER A 166 6.14 1.96 8.23
CA SER A 166 6.35 1.47 9.61
C SER A 166 7.29 0.27 9.74
N ASP A 167 7.69 -0.38 8.64
CA ASP A 167 8.60 -1.50 8.74
C ASP A 167 10.07 -1.04 8.77
N SER A 168 10.95 -1.90 9.32
CA SER A 168 12.41 -1.75 9.28
C SER A 168 13.02 -1.95 7.89
N LYS A 169 12.19 -2.03 6.84
CA LYS A 169 12.64 -2.12 5.46
C LYS A 169 13.00 -0.72 4.98
N TRP A 170 14.19 -0.60 4.40
CA TRP A 170 14.68 0.67 3.86
C TRP A 170 13.67 1.29 2.88
N THR A 171 13.34 2.55 3.13
CA THR A 171 12.33 3.33 2.41
C THR A 171 12.88 4.71 2.10
N ILE A 172 12.70 5.18 0.86
CA ILE A 172 12.85 6.59 0.48
C ILE A 172 11.46 7.21 0.44
N SER A 173 11.24 8.26 1.22
CA SER A 173 10.02 9.05 1.19
C SER A 173 10.34 10.51 0.88
N ILE A 174 9.82 11.00 -0.24
CA ILE A 174 9.95 12.40 -0.66
C ILE A 174 8.56 13.03 -0.62
N GLY A 175 8.39 14.05 0.21
CA GLY A 175 7.10 14.68 0.37
C GLY A 175 7.04 15.83 1.36
N ALA A 176 5.88 16.47 1.48
CA ALA A 176 5.71 17.54 2.46
C ALA A 176 5.81 17.00 3.89
N VAL A 177 5.12 15.88 4.15
CA VAL A 177 5.09 15.20 5.44
C VAL A 177 5.50 13.75 5.26
N ASN A 178 6.57 13.34 5.93
CA ASN A 178 7.01 11.95 5.95
C ASN A 178 6.98 11.43 7.39
N ILE A 179 6.38 10.25 7.60
CA ILE A 179 6.30 9.60 8.91
C ILE A 179 6.75 8.16 8.73
N GLY A 180 7.73 7.75 9.53
CA GLY A 180 8.03 6.33 9.69
C GLY A 180 9.28 6.01 10.48
N ASP A 181 9.52 4.71 10.63
CA ASP A 181 10.45 4.15 11.61
C ASP A 181 11.92 4.05 11.11
N GLU A 182 12.77 3.26 11.78
CA GLU A 182 14.23 3.21 11.58
C GLU A 182 14.70 2.93 10.15
N GLY A 183 15.88 3.48 9.79
CA GLY A 183 16.64 3.05 8.62
C GLY A 183 16.17 3.61 7.28
N ASN A 184 15.48 4.76 7.28
CA ASN A 184 14.83 5.31 6.09
C ASN A 184 15.44 6.66 5.64
N LEU A 185 15.29 7.01 4.36
CA LEU A 185 15.65 8.34 3.84
C LEU A 185 14.36 9.13 3.67
N GLN A 186 14.19 10.19 4.46
CA GLN A 186 13.03 11.06 4.38
C GLN A 186 13.46 12.45 3.91
N ILE A 187 12.90 12.93 2.81
CA ILE A 187 13.15 14.26 2.26
C ILE A 187 11.83 15.02 2.30
N GLY A 188 11.77 16.08 3.10
CA GLY A 188 10.53 16.80 3.25
C GLY A 188 10.58 18.08 4.07
N ILE A 189 9.41 18.72 4.13
CA ILE A 189 9.20 19.91 4.96
C ILE A 189 9.19 19.48 6.43
N VAL A 190 8.40 18.45 6.74
CA VAL A 190 8.29 17.84 8.06
C VAL A 190 8.59 16.35 7.95
N ASN A 191 9.53 15.87 8.75
CA ASN A 191 9.87 14.46 8.87
C ASN A 191 9.69 14.03 10.33
N TYR A 192 9.03 12.89 10.56
CA TYR A 192 8.85 12.30 11.89
C TYR A 192 9.50 10.90 11.92
N CYS A 193 10.52 10.73 12.77
CA CYS A 193 11.27 9.48 12.86
C CYS A 193 11.59 9.12 14.32
N PRO A 194 10.86 8.21 14.97
CA PRO A 194 11.08 7.93 16.39
C PRO A 194 12.51 7.43 16.68
N ASN A 195 13.18 6.73 15.77
CA ASN A 195 14.52 6.22 16.03
C ASN A 195 15.52 6.67 14.95
N ASN A 196 16.78 6.88 15.36
CA ASN A 196 17.89 7.53 14.63
C ASN A 196 17.92 7.24 13.11
N THR A 197 17.33 8.14 12.33
CA THR A 197 17.19 8.07 10.87
C THR A 197 18.06 9.16 10.22
N ILE A 198 18.31 9.12 8.90
CA ILE A 198 18.99 10.19 8.14
C ILE A 198 17.94 11.02 7.35
N PRO A 199 17.12 11.88 8.00
CA PRO A 199 16.20 12.75 7.29
C PRO A 199 16.93 13.98 6.73
N VAL A 200 16.69 14.29 5.45
CA VAL A 200 17.08 15.56 4.84
C VAL A 200 15.87 16.49 4.92
N MET A 201 16.09 17.64 5.53
CA MET A 201 15.03 18.54 5.94
C MET A 201 15.11 19.87 5.24
N ILE A 202 13.95 20.46 4.95
CA ILE A 202 13.84 21.90 4.70
C ILE A 202 13.46 22.68 5.98
N ILE A 203 12.49 22.21 6.80
CA ILE A 203 11.98 22.97 7.97
C ILE A 203 12.17 22.30 9.34
N ALA A 204 11.40 21.25 9.72
CA ALA A 204 11.41 20.74 11.11
C ALA A 204 11.34 19.19 11.25
N ASN A 205 12.27 18.61 12.03
CA ASN A 205 12.47 17.16 12.17
C ASN A 205 12.13 16.76 13.60
N TYR A 206 11.16 15.88 13.73
CA TYR A 206 10.78 15.36 15.03
C TYR A 206 11.22 13.91 15.15
N CYS A 207 12.36 13.71 15.82
CA CYS A 207 12.84 12.39 16.17
C CYS A 207 12.76 12.16 17.67
N SER A 208 11.84 11.30 18.11
CA SER A 208 11.68 10.95 19.52
C SER A 208 12.02 9.49 19.78
N LYS A 209 13.20 9.24 20.36
CA LYS A 209 13.64 7.89 20.75
C LYS A 209 12.56 7.24 21.60
N ARG A 210 12.01 6.10 21.17
CA ARG A 210 11.24 5.26 22.09
C ARG A 210 12.21 4.83 23.18
N SER A 211 11.96 5.27 24.41
CA SER A 211 12.69 4.78 25.58
C SER A 211 12.62 3.25 25.57
N GLN A 212 13.77 2.61 25.40
CA GLN A 212 13.92 1.17 25.55
C GLN A 212 13.24 0.76 26.88
N PRO A 213 12.40 -0.29 26.92
CA PRO A 213 11.91 -0.79 28.20
C PRO A 213 13.13 -1.07 29.07
N LYS A 214 13.13 -0.52 30.30
CA LYS A 214 14.20 -0.72 31.28
C LYS A 214 14.59 -2.20 31.28
N PRO A 215 15.90 -2.54 31.25
CA PRO A 215 16.33 -3.94 31.27
C PRO A 215 15.65 -4.63 32.45
N LYS A 216 15.05 -5.80 32.19
CA LYS A 216 14.52 -6.66 33.24
C LYS A 216 15.64 -6.87 34.25
N ILE A 217 15.43 -6.42 35.49
CA ILE A 217 16.31 -6.74 36.61
C ILE A 217 16.28 -8.25 36.75
N ASN A 218 17.38 -8.92 36.41
CA ASN A 218 17.56 -10.34 36.71
C ASN A 218 18.02 -10.42 38.18
N TRP A 219 17.21 -11.05 39.04
CA TRP A 219 17.47 -11.10 40.48
C TRP A 219 18.54 -12.13 40.90
N GLU A 220 19.24 -12.76 39.95
CA GLU A 220 20.17 -13.87 40.24
C GLU A 220 21.66 -13.51 40.20
N THR A 221 22.04 -12.23 40.25
CA THR A 221 23.48 -11.90 40.43
C THR A 221 23.69 -10.58 41.16
N GLN A 222 23.35 -10.55 42.45
CA GLN A 222 23.96 -9.60 43.37
C GLN A 222 25.19 -10.26 44.03
N PRO A 223 26.43 -9.85 43.73
CA PRO A 223 27.48 -9.90 44.73
C PRO A 223 27.19 -8.82 45.78
N ASN A 224 27.11 -9.27 47.03
CA ASN A 224 26.80 -8.53 48.25
C ASN A 224 27.24 -7.04 48.23
N ALA A 225 26.26 -6.15 48.32
CA ALA A 225 26.41 -4.69 48.43
C ALA A 225 26.92 -4.24 49.81
N ALA A 226 28.01 -4.83 50.31
CA ALA A 226 28.55 -4.54 51.64
C ALA A 226 30.04 -4.15 51.66
N THR A 227 30.70 -3.97 50.51
CA THR A 227 32.17 -3.73 50.52
C THR A 227 32.65 -2.49 49.76
N GLU A 228 31.80 -1.77 49.01
CA GLU A 228 32.25 -0.57 48.27
C GLU A 228 31.97 0.78 48.95
N SER A 229 31.25 0.81 50.08
CA SER A 229 31.05 2.05 50.85
C SER A 229 32.27 2.50 51.68
N LYS A 230 33.43 1.85 51.52
CA LYS A 230 34.69 2.22 52.21
C LYS A 230 35.83 2.72 51.32
N LYS A 231 35.68 2.76 49.98
CA LYS A 231 36.77 3.21 49.09
C LYS A 231 36.56 4.58 48.41
N GLN A 232 35.45 5.27 48.70
CA GLN A 232 35.16 6.58 48.10
C GLN A 232 35.01 7.72 49.13
N ALA A 233 35.41 7.48 50.37
CA ALA A 233 35.47 8.50 51.43
C ALA A 233 36.90 8.96 51.80
N GLU A 234 37.93 8.46 51.11
CA GLU A 234 39.35 8.74 51.45
C GLU A 234 40.14 9.45 50.34
N SER A 235 39.47 10.04 49.35
CA SER A 235 40.10 10.80 48.24
C SER A 235 39.50 12.20 48.01
N THR A 236 38.93 12.82 49.05
CA THR A 236 38.52 14.24 49.02
C THR A 236 38.79 14.89 50.37
N THR A 237 40.05 14.87 50.78
CA THR A 237 40.57 15.75 51.85
C THR A 237 41.98 16.18 51.53
N ASP A 238 42.22 16.75 50.34
CA ASP A 238 43.32 17.70 50.21
C ASP A 238 43.15 18.58 48.96
N LYS A 239 42.95 19.88 49.19
CA LYS A 239 43.11 21.05 48.30
C LYS A 239 42.05 22.11 48.61
N GLY A 240 42.33 22.90 49.64
CA GLY A 240 41.50 24.03 50.00
C GLY A 240 41.98 24.82 51.22
N LYS A 241 43.26 25.19 51.30
CA LYS A 241 43.70 26.31 52.15
C LYS A 241 44.72 27.19 51.43
N SER A 242 44.28 28.40 51.14
CA SER A 242 45.07 29.58 50.81
C SER A 242 45.89 30.01 52.02
N PHE A 243 47.14 30.43 51.83
CA PHE A 243 47.75 31.50 52.63
C PHE A 243 48.69 32.34 51.75
N LYS A 244 48.26 33.58 51.53
CA LYS A 244 49.14 34.74 51.41
C LYS A 244 49.74 35.00 52.80
N ASN A 245 51.05 35.29 52.80
CA ASN A 245 51.90 35.90 53.83
C ASN A 245 51.92 35.24 55.21
#